data_AF-A0A1X1YYT7-F1
#
_entry.id   AF-A0A1X1YYT7-F1
#
_cell.length_a   1.000
_cell.length_b   1.000
_cell.length_c   1.000
_cell.angle_alpha   90.00
_cell.angle_beta   90.00
_cell.angle_gamma   90.00
#
_symmetry.space_group_name_H-M   'P 1'
#
loop_
_entity.id
_entity.type
_entity.pdbx_description
1 polymer ?
#
loop_
_entity_poly.entity_id
_entity_poly.type
_entity_poly.pdbx_seq_one_letter_code
_entity_poly.pdbx_strand_id
1 'polypeptide(L)'
;MTSTYVATVSPFGGAAPGDGAAVARVRYVNDHATYVAVTDVSHEALPDVTGYPLEFWLTIDQLACQAHHYLAELVATGKLARVSTFQELPPTVAGRIHDSLGLARLGPVEQVYVQLRVTDLLRFGCPPARKCPPTSR
;
A
#
# COMPACT_ATOMS: atom_id res chain seq x y z
N MET A 1 10.04 -21.13 15.78
CA MET A 1 8.89 -20.20 15.72
C MET A 1 9.21 -19.20 14.63
N THR A 2 8.32 -19.03 13.67
CA THR A 2 8.47 -18.03 12.59
C THR A 2 7.78 -16.76 13.04
N SER A 3 8.49 -15.64 13.08
CA SER A 3 7.87 -14.36 13.45
C SER A 3 7.01 -13.87 12.30
N THR A 4 5.89 -13.22 12.62
CA THR A 4 4.97 -12.66 11.63
C THR A 4 4.87 -11.16 11.83
N TYR A 5 5.04 -10.40 10.75
CA TYR A 5 5.08 -8.94 10.76
C TYR A 5 4.02 -8.37 9.84
N VAL A 6 3.48 -7.21 10.19
CA VAL A 6 2.57 -6.45 9.31
C VAL A 6 3.39 -5.92 8.14
N ALA A 7 3.06 -6.36 6.93
CA ALA A 7 3.70 -5.89 5.71
C ALA A 7 3.00 -4.67 5.13
N THR A 8 1.67 -4.70 5.10
CA THR A 8 0.89 -3.62 4.51
C THR A 8 -0.55 -3.66 5.02
N VAL A 9 -1.17 -2.49 5.02
CA VAL A 9 -2.58 -2.32 5.35
C VAL A 9 -3.27 -1.63 4.20
N SER A 10 -4.36 -2.21 3.71
CA SER A 10 -5.33 -1.52 2.87
C SER A 10 -6.48 -1.05 3.77
N PRO A 11 -6.60 0.26 4.08
CA PRO A 11 -7.55 0.75 5.08
C PRO A 11 -9.01 0.38 4.79
N PHE A 12 -9.37 0.19 3.51
CA PHE A 12 -10.73 -0.17 3.08
C PHE A 12 -10.70 -1.39 2.15
N GLY A 13 -9.88 -2.38 2.50
CA GLY A 13 -9.64 -3.56 1.67
C GLY A 13 -10.71 -4.66 1.78
N GLY A 14 -11.62 -4.57 2.76
CA GLY A 14 -12.66 -5.56 2.99
C GLY A 14 -13.95 -4.95 3.59
N ALA A 15 -14.92 -5.81 3.85
CA ALA A 15 -16.15 -5.50 4.56
C ALA A 15 -16.37 -6.51 5.68
N ALA A 16 -16.80 -6.05 6.85
CA ALA A 16 -17.08 -6.90 8.00
C ALA A 16 -18.21 -7.88 7.68
N PRO A 17 -18.11 -9.15 8.11
CA PRO A 17 -19.19 -10.11 7.98
C PRO A 17 -20.36 -9.69 8.88
N GLY A 18 -21.47 -9.29 8.27
CA GLY A 18 -22.69 -8.87 8.98
C GLY A 18 -23.24 -7.56 8.42
N ASP A 19 -22.81 -6.45 9.01
CA ASP A 19 -23.29 -5.10 8.67
C ASP A 19 -22.61 -4.49 7.44
N GLY A 20 -21.55 -5.13 6.92
CA GLY A 20 -20.78 -4.62 5.79
C GLY A 20 -19.94 -3.39 6.13
N ALA A 21 -19.69 -3.12 7.42
CA ALA A 21 -18.83 -2.03 7.84
C ALA A 21 -17.45 -2.16 7.19
N ALA A 22 -16.87 -1.04 6.77
CA ALA A 22 -15.59 -1.05 6.09
C ALA A 22 -14.48 -1.48 7.06
N VAL A 23 -13.64 -2.42 6.63
CA VAL A 23 -12.54 -2.96 7.45
C VAL A 23 -11.21 -2.81 6.71
N ALA A 24 -10.15 -2.71 7.50
CA ALA A 24 -8.79 -2.68 7.01
C ALA A 24 -8.32 -4.10 6.70
N ARG A 25 -7.79 -4.31 5.49
CA ARG A 25 -7.15 -5.58 5.12
C ARG A 25 -5.67 -5.50 5.45
N VAL A 26 -5.24 -6.31 6.41
CA VAL A 26 -3.84 -6.40 6.86
C VAL A 26 -3.21 -7.62 6.23
N ARG A 27 -2.06 -7.45 5.57
CA ARG A 27 -1.24 -8.55 5.08
C ARG A 27 0.01 -8.70 5.93
N TYR A 28 0.38 -9.96 6.13
CA TYR A 28 1.52 -10.32 6.96
C TYR A 28 2.62 -11.03 6.17
N VAL A 29 3.86 -10.77 6.57
CA VAL A 29 5.06 -11.46 6.07
C VAL A 29 5.79 -12.17 7.19
N ASN A 30 6.59 -13.17 6.83
CA ASN A 30 7.54 -13.80 7.73
C ASN A 30 8.91 -13.11 7.71
N ASP A 31 9.86 -13.65 8.48
CA ASP A 31 11.28 -13.24 8.52
C ASP A 31 11.97 -13.22 7.14
N HIS A 32 11.43 -13.95 6.16
CA HIS A 32 11.93 -14.02 4.79
C HIS A 32 11.15 -13.12 3.81
N ALA A 33 10.41 -12.13 4.32
CA ALA A 33 9.58 -11.21 3.53
C ALA A 33 8.56 -11.92 2.60
N THR A 34 8.18 -13.16 2.94
CA THR A 34 7.20 -13.93 2.19
C THR A 34 5.82 -13.69 2.76
N TYR A 35 4.82 -13.40 1.91
CA TYR A 35 3.44 -13.26 2.38
C TYR A 35 2.93 -14.58 2.95
N VAL A 36 2.44 -14.55 4.18
CA VAL A 36 1.99 -15.76 4.90
C VAL A 36 0.51 -15.70 5.28
N ALA A 37 -0.06 -14.51 5.43
CA ALA A 37 -1.46 -14.36 5.84
C ALA A 37 -2.07 -13.04 5.38
N VAL A 38 -3.40 -13.02 5.31
CA VAL A 38 -4.22 -11.83 5.15
C VAL A 38 -5.40 -11.90 6.12
N THR A 39 -5.72 -10.79 6.77
CA THR A 39 -6.82 -10.71 7.73
C THR A 39 -7.52 -9.37 7.58
N ASP A 40 -8.84 -9.40 7.66
CA ASP A 40 -9.65 -8.19 7.71
C ASP A 40 -9.82 -7.78 9.20
N VAL A 41 -9.51 -6.53 9.52
CA VAL A 41 -9.38 -5.96 10.87
C VAL A 41 -10.24 -4.70 10.95
N SER A 42 -11.03 -4.54 12.01
CA SER A 42 -11.79 -3.31 12.21
C SER A 42 -10.85 -2.11 12.39
N HIS A 43 -11.31 -0.91 12.00
CA HIS A 43 -10.49 0.30 12.17
C HIS A 43 -10.14 0.59 13.63
N GLU A 44 -11.04 0.22 14.55
CA GLU A 44 -10.84 0.39 15.99
C GLU A 44 -9.73 -0.53 16.54
N ALA A 45 -9.59 -1.75 16.03
CA ALA A 45 -8.57 -2.72 16.46
C ALA A 45 -7.23 -2.55 15.74
N LEU A 46 -7.15 -1.66 14.74
CA LEU A 46 -5.97 -1.48 13.90
C LEU A 46 -4.71 -1.01 14.67
N PRO A 47 -4.80 -0.09 15.66
CA PRO A 47 -3.65 0.29 16.47
C PRO A 47 -3.07 -0.89 17.25
N ASP A 48 -3.92 -1.74 17.80
CA ASP A 48 -3.49 -2.90 18.60
C ASP A 48 -2.80 -3.97 17.74
N VAL A 49 -3.25 -4.14 16.49
CA VAL A 49 -2.69 -5.13 15.56
C VAL A 49 -1.40 -4.63 14.91
N THR A 50 -1.33 -3.34 14.58
CA THR A 50 -0.28 -2.80 13.70
C THR A 50 0.72 -1.89 14.40
N GLY A 51 0.40 -1.44 15.62
CA GLY A 51 1.14 -0.41 16.34
C GLY A 51 0.89 1.01 15.85
N TYR A 52 0.06 1.20 14.81
CA TYR A 52 -0.21 2.50 14.21
C TYR A 52 -1.71 2.77 14.04
N PRO A 53 -2.15 4.03 14.21
CA PRO A 53 -3.55 4.40 14.07
C PRO A 53 -4.01 4.41 12.61
N LEU A 54 -5.32 4.50 12.38
CA LEU A 54 -5.91 4.50 11.04
C LEU A 54 -5.34 5.62 10.15
N GLU A 55 -5.15 6.82 10.71
CA GLU A 55 -4.65 8.02 10.00
C GLU A 55 -3.26 7.80 9.41
N PHE A 56 -2.43 7.03 10.10
CA PHE A 56 -1.12 6.60 9.60
C PHE A 56 -1.32 5.79 8.32
N TRP A 57 -2.14 4.74 8.37
CA TRP A 57 -2.37 3.86 7.22
C TRP A 57 -3.10 4.55 6.07
N LEU A 58 -3.97 5.52 6.35
CA LEU A 58 -4.59 6.37 5.33
C LEU A 58 -3.55 7.19 4.58
N THR A 59 -2.59 7.77 5.29
CA THR A 59 -1.48 8.52 4.69
C THR A 59 -0.64 7.61 3.79
N ILE A 60 -0.23 6.45 4.31
CA ILE A 60 0.55 5.46 3.56
C ILE A 60 -0.19 5.01 2.29
N ASP A 61 -1.46 4.67 2.40
CA ASP A 61 -2.28 4.17 1.29
C ASP A 61 -2.56 5.25 0.24
N GLN A 62 -2.79 6.50 0.65
CA GLN A 62 -2.95 7.61 -0.28
C GLN A 62 -1.70 7.81 -1.14
N LEU A 63 -0.53 7.86 -0.51
CA LEU A 63 0.74 8.05 -1.20
C LEU A 63 1.08 6.88 -2.11
N ALA A 64 0.83 5.66 -1.64
CA ALA A 64 1.03 4.46 -2.45
C ALA A 64 0.10 4.41 -3.67
N CYS A 65 -1.16 4.83 -3.52
CA CYS A 65 -2.08 4.93 -4.67
C CYS A 65 -1.63 5.98 -5.69
N GLN A 66 -1.12 7.12 -5.25
CA GLN A 66 -0.55 8.14 -6.16
C GLN A 66 0.66 7.59 -6.91
N ALA A 67 1.58 6.93 -6.22
CA ALA A 67 2.72 6.27 -6.85
C ALA A 67 2.27 5.18 -7.83
N HIS A 68 1.30 4.35 -7.45
CA HIS A 68 0.76 3.31 -8.32
C HIS A 68 0.11 3.87 -9.59
N HIS A 69 -0.65 4.96 -9.51
CA HIS A 69 -1.20 5.64 -10.70
C HIS A 69 -0.11 6.17 -11.62
N TYR A 70 0.91 6.81 -11.06
CA TYR A 70 2.06 7.27 -11.83
C TYR A 70 2.76 6.12 -12.55
N LEU A 71 2.99 5.00 -11.86
CA LEU A 71 3.58 3.79 -12.45
C LEU A 71 2.69 3.21 -13.56
N ALA A 72 1.38 3.15 -13.35
CA ALA A 72 0.42 2.68 -14.34
C ALA A 72 0.44 3.54 -15.62
N GLU A 73 0.57 4.87 -15.50
CA GLU A 73 0.72 5.78 -16.64
C GLU A 73 2.02 5.52 -17.41
N LEU A 74 3.14 5.34 -16.70
CA LEU A 74 4.41 5.01 -17.35
C LEU A 74 4.35 3.67 -18.10
N VAL A 75 3.70 2.66 -17.52
CA VAL A 75 3.50 1.36 -18.17
C VAL A 75 2.60 1.52 -19.41
N ALA A 76 1.48 2.22 -19.29
CA ALA A 76 0.54 2.44 -20.39
C ALA A 76 1.18 3.21 -21.56
N THR A 77 2.11 4.13 -21.27
CA THR A 77 2.85 4.91 -22.29
C THR A 77 4.14 4.24 -22.77
N GLY A 78 4.44 3.01 -22.31
CA GLY A 78 5.64 2.27 -22.71
C GLY A 78 6.96 2.81 -22.14
N LYS A 79 6.89 3.74 -21.18
CA LYS A 79 8.06 4.35 -20.51
C LYS A 79 8.61 3.50 -19.37
N LEU A 80 7.89 2.46 -18.97
CA LEU A 80 8.28 1.53 -17.90
C LEU A 80 7.78 0.12 -18.24
N ALA A 81 8.63 -0.89 -18.08
CA ALA A 81 8.21 -2.28 -18.14
C ALA A 81 7.37 -2.64 -16.91
N ARG A 82 6.43 -3.60 -17.04
CA ARG A 82 5.63 -4.05 -15.90
C ARG A 82 6.54 -4.68 -14.83
N VAL A 83 6.45 -4.17 -13.60
CA VAL A 83 7.16 -4.67 -12.43
C VAL A 83 6.17 -5.18 -11.37
N SER A 84 6.67 -6.01 -10.46
CA SER A 84 5.88 -6.63 -9.38
C SER A 84 6.24 -6.13 -7.98
N THR A 85 7.32 -5.37 -7.84
CA THR A 85 7.79 -4.81 -6.57
C THR A 85 8.33 -3.40 -6.74
N PHE A 86 8.37 -2.63 -5.65
CA PHE A 86 8.99 -1.30 -5.66
C PHE A 86 10.50 -1.37 -5.95
N GLN A 87 11.18 -2.41 -5.47
CA GLN A 87 12.62 -2.61 -5.63
C GLN A 87 13.04 -2.88 -7.07
N GLU A 88 12.12 -3.39 -7.91
CA GLU A 88 12.34 -3.59 -9.35
C GLU A 88 12.31 -2.28 -10.15
N LEU A 89 11.89 -1.16 -9.54
CA LEU A 89 11.80 0.12 -10.25
C LEU A 89 13.18 0.64 -10.65
N PRO A 90 13.32 1.22 -11.86
CA PRO A 90 14.52 1.93 -12.24
C PRO A 90 14.84 3.03 -11.20
N PRO A 91 16.11 3.25 -10.83
CA PRO A 91 16.48 4.23 -9.80
C PRO A 91 15.93 5.65 -10.07
N THR A 92 15.84 6.05 -11.33
CA THR A 92 15.28 7.34 -11.74
C THR A 92 13.77 7.45 -11.46
N VAL A 93 13.02 6.36 -11.62
CA VAL A 93 11.59 6.30 -11.32
C VAL A 93 11.36 6.23 -9.81
N ALA A 94 12.13 5.40 -9.11
CA ALA A 94 12.07 5.30 -7.64
C ALA A 94 12.43 6.63 -6.96
N GLY A 95 13.46 7.34 -7.46
CA GLY A 95 13.84 8.66 -6.98
C GLY A 95 12.73 9.70 -7.17
N ARG A 96 12.11 9.74 -8.36
CA ARG A 96 10.96 10.62 -8.60
C ARG A 96 9.80 10.36 -7.64
N ILE A 97 9.51 9.09 -7.33
CA ILE A 97 8.46 8.75 -6.36
C ILE A 97 8.80 9.29 -4.96
N HIS A 98 10.06 9.14 -4.52
CA HIS A 98 10.51 9.72 -3.25
C HIS A 98 10.40 11.25 -3.22
N ASP A 99 10.78 11.92 -4.31
CA ASP A 99 10.88 13.38 -4.34
C ASP A 99 9.52 14.09 -4.54
N SER A 100 8.58 13.47 -5.27
CA SER A 100 7.40 14.18 -5.80
C SER A 100 6.11 14.06 -4.98
N LEU A 101 6.02 13.08 -4.07
CA LEU A 101 4.75 12.71 -3.44
C LEU A 101 4.70 13.04 -1.94
N GLY A 102 5.53 13.96 -1.45
CA GLY A 102 5.61 14.23 0.00
C GLY A 102 6.29 13.12 0.80
N LEU A 103 6.75 12.03 0.15
CA LEU A 103 7.58 10.99 0.76
C LEU A 103 8.87 11.56 1.35
N ALA A 104 9.47 12.58 0.74
CA ALA A 104 10.65 13.26 1.27
C ALA A 104 10.45 13.90 2.67
N ARG A 105 9.19 14.14 3.08
CA ARG A 105 8.85 14.69 4.41
C ARG A 105 8.56 13.61 5.44
N LEU A 106 8.47 12.36 5.01
CA LEU A 106 8.18 11.21 5.87
C LEU A 106 9.45 10.72 6.57
N GLY A 107 9.27 10.16 7.77
CA GLY A 107 10.32 9.42 8.45
C GLY A 107 10.67 8.11 7.72
N PRO A 108 11.79 7.46 8.08
CA PRO A 108 12.23 6.23 7.44
C PRO A 108 11.20 5.09 7.51
N VAL A 109 10.43 5.02 8.59
CA VAL A 109 9.44 3.98 8.82
C VAL A 109 8.26 4.12 7.86
N GLU A 110 7.72 5.32 7.74
CA GLU A 110 6.61 5.62 6.82
C GLU A 110 7.02 5.38 5.37
N GLN A 111 8.25 5.74 4.99
CA GLN A 111 8.77 5.48 3.65
C GLN A 111 8.78 3.97 3.33
N VAL A 112 9.23 3.14 4.27
CA VAL A 112 9.21 1.67 4.12
C VAL A 112 7.77 1.18 3.93
N TYR A 113 6.82 1.63 4.75
CA TYR A 113 5.43 1.22 4.60
C TYR A 113 4.79 1.69 3.28
N VAL A 114 5.17 2.86 2.75
CA VAL A 114 4.74 3.29 1.42
C VAL A 114 5.27 2.33 0.35
N GLN A 115 6.56 1.98 0.37
CA GLN A 115 7.14 1.06 -0.61
C GLN A 115 6.49 -0.33 -0.56
N LEU A 116 6.20 -0.83 0.64
CA LEU A 116 5.49 -2.09 0.84
C LEU A 116 4.04 -2.00 0.32
N ARG A 117 3.36 -0.89 0.55
CA ARG A 117 2.00 -0.66 0.04
C ARG A 117 1.97 -0.53 -1.49
N VAL A 118 2.95 0.15 -2.10
CA VAL A 118 3.08 0.19 -3.57
C VAL A 118 3.32 -1.21 -4.12
N THR A 119 4.18 -2.00 -3.49
CA THR A 119 4.41 -3.40 -3.87
C THR A 119 3.12 -4.23 -3.82
N ASP A 120 2.29 -4.05 -2.79
CA ASP A 120 0.99 -4.70 -2.70
C ASP A 120 0.06 -4.31 -3.86
N LEU A 121 -0.02 -3.01 -4.18
CA LEU A 121 -0.82 -2.51 -5.30
C LEU A 121 -0.32 -3.03 -6.65
N LEU A 122 0.99 -3.14 -6.86
CA LEU A 122 1.56 -3.70 -8.10
C LEU A 122 1.22 -5.19 -8.28
N ARG A 123 1.16 -5.94 -7.17
CA ARG A 123 0.88 -7.39 -7.18
C ARG A 123 -0.62 -7.71 -7.28
N PHE A 124 -1.45 -6.97 -6.57
CA PHE A 124 -2.86 -7.31 -6.36
C PHE A 124 -3.85 -6.26 -6.89
N GLY A 125 -3.36 -5.09 -7.32
CA GLY A 125 -4.18 -3.97 -7.77
C GLY A 125 -4.80 -3.17 -6.62
N CYS A 126 -5.49 -2.08 -6.97
CA CYS A 126 -6.35 -1.37 -6.03
C CYS A 126 -7.61 -2.20 -5.74
N PRO A 127 -8.11 -2.25 -4.48
CA PRO A 127 -9.39 -2.86 -4.18
C PRO A 127 -10.52 -2.21 -5.01
N PRO A 128 -11.50 -2.99 -5.50
CA PRO A 128 -12.58 -2.51 -6.37
C PRO A 128 -13.49 -1.44 -5.73
N ALA A 129 -13.40 -1.22 -4.42
CA ALA A 129 -14.17 -0.19 -3.70
C ALA A 129 -13.66 1.25 -3.95
N ARG A 130 -12.48 1.42 -4.55
CA ARG A 130 -12.07 2.72 -5.10
C ARG A 130 -12.34 2.73 -6.61
N LYS A 131 -13.49 3.31 -6.98
CA LYS A 131 -13.45 4.23 -8.12
C LYS A 131 -12.42 5.28 -7.72
N CYS A 132 -11.19 5.16 -8.19
CA CYS A 132 -10.26 6.28 -8.20
C CYS A 132 -11.07 7.46 -8.73
N PRO A 133 -11.16 8.59 -8.02
CA PRO A 133 -11.92 9.71 -8.54
C PRO A 133 -11.35 10.01 -9.93
N PRO A 134 -12.18 10.12 -10.98
CA PRO A 134 -11.69 10.60 -12.25
C PRO A 134 -11.06 11.96 -11.93
N THR A 135 -9.83 12.15 -12.39
CA THR A 135 -9.22 13.48 -12.46
C THR A 135 -10.24 14.39 -13.13
N SER A 136 -10.86 15.26 -12.33
CA SER A 136 -11.71 16.32 -12.86
C SER A 136 -10.85 17.13 -13.83
N ARG A 137 -11.29 17.16 -15.09
CA ARG A 137 -10.72 18.00 -16.16
C ARG A 137 -10.64 19.46 -15.75
#